data_AF-A0AAV2PIB0-F1
#
_entry.id   AF-A0AAV2PIB0-F1
#
_cell.length_a   1.000
_cell.length_b   1.000
_cell.length_c   1.000
_cell.angle_alpha   90.00
_cell.angle_beta   90.00
_cell.angle_gamma   90.00
#
_symmetry.space_group_name_H-M   'P 1'
#
loop_
_entity.id
_entity.type
_entity.pdbx_description
1 polymer ?
#
loop_
_entity_poly.entity_id
_entity_poly.type
_entity_poly.pdbx_seq_one_letter_code
_entity_poly.pdbx_strand_id
1 'polypeptide(L)'
;ISQNLEFGHGSSISAHCLIPGKFKLIGDSLLTCLNGRWKGRFPICIHTNAYTNYSDDLPPALQWTVSRGAGLLDSSGTLVMLPGSILHMDCLFPRLQGNPTWTWTQNYRQYPTGWAIDQEERELHYRLSIYYAKTQDSGMFTCLTPNGLSNFIHILVKG
;
A
#
# COMPACT_ATOMS: atom_id res chain seq x y z
N ILE A 1 26.10 21.51 5.73
CA ILE A 1 26.58 20.70 6.86
C ILE A 1 25.95 19.33 6.72
N SER A 2 26.67 18.31 6.23
CA SER A 2 26.17 16.94 6.30
C SER A 2 26.40 16.45 7.72
N GLN A 3 25.34 16.32 8.50
CA GLN A 3 25.44 15.66 9.80
C GLN A 3 25.64 14.17 9.54
N ASN A 4 26.74 13.62 10.06
CA ASN A 4 26.91 12.17 10.13
C ASN A 4 25.92 11.64 11.16
N LEU A 5 24.89 10.91 10.71
CA LEU A 5 24.03 10.15 11.61
C LEU A 5 24.73 8.86 12.00
N GLU A 6 24.97 8.68 13.30
CA GLU A 6 25.49 7.44 13.86
C GLU A 6 24.34 6.57 14.38
N PHE A 7 24.32 5.30 13.97
CA PHE A 7 23.31 4.33 14.38
C PHE A 7 23.94 3.19 15.18
N GLY A 8 23.58 3.07 16.45
CA GLY A 8 24.00 1.96 17.30
C GLY A 8 23.43 0.61 16.86
N HIS A 9 23.98 -0.47 17.44
CA HIS A 9 23.41 -1.81 17.30
C HIS A 9 21.94 -1.82 17.77
N GLY A 10 21.07 -2.48 17.01
CA GLY A 10 19.63 -2.58 17.28
C GLY A 10 18.80 -1.43 16.70
N SER A 11 19.43 -0.34 16.23
CA SER A 11 18.73 0.75 15.55
C SER A 11 18.01 0.24 14.31
N SER A 12 16.79 0.75 14.09
CA SER A 12 16.00 0.40 12.90
C SER A 12 15.58 1.63 12.13
N ILE A 13 15.63 1.54 10.80
CA ILE A 13 15.15 2.57 9.87
C ILE A 13 13.96 2.00 9.12
N SER A 14 12.87 2.75 9.11
CA SER A 14 11.72 2.47 8.25
C SER A 14 11.81 3.32 6.98
N ALA A 15 11.60 2.67 5.84
CA ALA A 15 11.62 3.30 4.54
C ALA A 15 10.31 3.02 3.81
N HIS A 16 9.82 4.06 3.13
CA HIS A 16 8.59 4.03 2.36
C HIS A 16 8.74 4.95 1.16
N CYS A 17 7.91 4.74 0.13
CA CYS A 17 7.82 5.68 -0.97
C CYS A 17 7.00 6.90 -0.56
N LEU A 18 7.39 8.08 -1.03
CA LEU A 18 6.80 9.37 -0.65
C LEU A 18 5.26 9.39 -0.75
N ILE A 19 4.72 8.74 -1.77
CA ILE A 19 3.27 8.58 -1.96
C ILE A 19 2.99 7.07 -1.99
N PRO A 20 2.51 6.47 -0.87
CA PRO A 20 2.16 5.07 -0.80
C PRO A 20 1.15 4.68 -1.88
N GLY A 21 1.39 3.54 -2.54
CA GLY A 21 0.55 3.07 -3.64
C GLY A 21 0.89 3.65 -5.02
N LYS A 22 1.37 4.90 -5.11
CA LYS A 22 1.78 5.51 -6.40
C LYS A 22 3.14 5.05 -6.89
N PHE A 23 3.97 4.53 -5.98
CA PHE A 23 5.24 3.89 -6.30
C PHE A 23 5.29 2.53 -5.61
N LYS A 24 6.04 1.59 -6.20
CA LYS A 24 6.31 0.30 -5.58
C LYS A 24 7.65 0.34 -4.86
N LEU A 25 7.65 -0.04 -3.59
CA LEU A 25 8.86 -0.29 -2.83
C LEU A 25 9.41 -1.67 -3.20
N ILE A 26 10.66 -1.73 -3.66
CA ILE A 26 11.41 -2.96 -3.88
C ILE A 26 12.52 -3.04 -2.84
N GLY A 27 12.54 -4.11 -2.04
CA GLY A 27 13.47 -4.26 -0.91
C GLY A 27 12.71 -4.37 0.41
N ASP A 28 13.41 -4.23 1.52
CA ASP A 28 12.83 -4.35 2.84
C ASP A 28 12.48 -2.96 3.38
N SER A 29 11.24 -2.77 3.87
CA SER A 29 10.77 -1.50 4.44
C SER A 29 11.31 -1.23 5.85
N LEU A 30 11.91 -2.23 6.50
CA LEU A 30 12.54 -2.13 7.81
C LEU A 30 13.96 -2.68 7.72
N LEU A 31 14.95 -1.81 7.92
CA LEU A 31 16.35 -2.16 8.00
C LEU A 31 16.80 -2.09 9.45
N THR A 32 17.50 -3.11 9.93
CA THR A 32 18.02 -3.13 11.31
C THR A 32 19.54 -3.17 11.31
N CYS A 33 20.17 -2.26 12.05
CA CYS A 33 21.62 -2.26 12.24
C CYS A 33 21.98 -3.36 13.24
N LEU A 34 22.74 -4.35 12.79
CA LEU A 34 23.29 -5.41 13.63
C LEU A 34 24.80 -5.37 13.53
N ASN A 35 25.45 -5.00 14.64
CA ASN A 35 26.91 -4.95 14.77
C ASN A 35 27.58 -4.11 13.66
N GLY A 36 27.03 -2.92 13.40
CA GLY A 36 27.55 -1.99 12.39
C GLY A 36 27.23 -2.37 10.94
N ARG A 37 26.38 -3.38 10.71
CA ARG A 37 25.91 -3.77 9.37
C ARG A 37 24.38 -3.72 9.29
N TRP A 38 23.86 -3.16 8.21
CA TRP A 38 22.42 -3.18 7.94
C TRP A 38 21.97 -4.57 7.51
N LYS A 39 20.99 -5.12 8.22
CA LYS A 39 20.26 -6.32 7.83
C LYS A 39 19.05 -5.93 7.00
N GLY A 40 18.95 -6.56 5.83
CA GLY A 40 17.87 -6.36 4.86
C GLY A 40 18.38 -5.82 3.53
N ARG A 41 17.52 -5.85 2.51
CA ARG A 41 17.77 -5.27 1.19
C ARG A 41 17.38 -3.81 1.20
N PHE A 42 18.34 -2.94 0.89
CA PHE A 42 18.08 -1.51 0.79
C PHE A 42 16.95 -1.22 -0.20
N PRO A 43 15.91 -0.48 0.22
CA PRO A 43 14.74 -0.32 -0.60
C PRO A 43 14.92 0.78 -1.66
N ILE A 44 14.30 0.56 -2.82
CA ILE A 44 14.16 1.54 -3.90
C ILE A 44 12.69 1.70 -4.27
N CYS A 45 12.31 2.89 -4.74
CA CYS A 45 10.96 3.15 -5.24
C CYS A 45 10.98 3.16 -6.77
N ILE A 46 10.15 2.30 -7.38
CA ILE A 46 9.97 2.25 -8.83
C ILE A 46 8.59 2.77 -9.22
N HIS A 47 8.46 3.26 -10.46
CA HIS A 47 7.19 3.70 -11.01
C HIS A 47 6.19 2.55 -11.10
N THR A 48 4.91 2.86 -10.88
CA THR A 48 3.77 1.99 -11.19
C THR A 48 3.25 2.26 -12.60
N ASN A 49 2.31 1.44 -13.04
CA ASN A 49 1.63 1.57 -14.33
C ASN A 49 0.93 2.93 -14.56
N ALA A 50 0.57 3.68 -13.50
CA ALA A 50 0.05 5.04 -13.61
C ALA A 50 0.98 6.02 -14.36
N TYR A 51 2.28 5.73 -14.49
CA TYR A 51 3.22 6.55 -15.26
C TYR A 51 3.33 6.15 -16.74
N THR A 52 2.70 5.05 -17.14
CA THR A 52 2.75 4.49 -18.50
C THR A 52 1.35 4.23 -19.07
N ASN A 53 0.37 5.07 -18.68
CA ASN A 53 -1.02 4.93 -19.10
C ASN A 53 -1.59 3.53 -18.81
N TYR A 54 -1.27 3.01 -17.62
CA TYR A 54 -1.77 1.75 -17.08
C TYR A 54 -1.37 0.49 -17.87
N SER A 55 -0.18 0.49 -18.47
CA SER A 55 0.42 -0.72 -19.05
C SER A 55 0.48 -1.88 -18.05
N ASP A 56 0.25 -3.11 -18.50
CA ASP A 56 0.24 -4.29 -17.62
C ASP A 56 1.63 -4.73 -17.19
N ASP A 57 2.69 -4.39 -17.92
CA ASP A 57 4.08 -4.78 -17.62
C ASP A 57 4.70 -4.10 -16.38
N LEU A 58 4.00 -3.16 -15.75
CA LEU A 58 4.42 -2.48 -14.53
C LEU A 58 3.51 -2.78 -13.33
N PRO A 59 4.03 -2.67 -12.09
CA PRO A 59 3.21 -2.85 -10.90
C PRO A 59 1.99 -1.93 -10.87
N PRO A 60 0.84 -2.40 -10.33
CA PRO A 60 -0.36 -1.59 -10.27
C PRO A 60 -0.17 -0.39 -9.34
N ALA A 61 -0.68 0.76 -9.75
CA ALA A 61 -0.86 1.89 -8.85
C ALA A 61 -2.03 1.60 -7.92
N LEU A 62 -1.89 2.00 -6.65
CA LEU A 62 -2.96 1.94 -5.68
C LEU A 62 -3.40 3.36 -5.33
N GLN A 63 -4.70 3.60 -5.45
CA GLN A 63 -5.36 4.81 -4.96
C GLN A 63 -6.20 4.46 -3.74
N TRP A 64 -6.31 5.37 -2.79
CA TRP A 64 -7.11 5.14 -1.59
C TRP A 64 -7.84 6.40 -1.19
N THR A 65 -9.02 6.23 -0.60
CA THR A 65 -9.87 7.33 -0.13
C THR A 65 -10.61 6.94 1.14
N VAL A 66 -10.56 7.81 2.15
CA VAL A 66 -11.38 7.67 3.37
C VAL A 66 -12.71 8.38 3.11
N SER A 67 -13.73 7.65 2.67
CA SER A 67 -15.03 8.21 2.30
C SER A 67 -15.87 8.67 3.49
N ARG A 68 -15.60 8.11 4.68
CA ARG A 68 -16.20 8.54 5.95
C ARG A 68 -15.20 8.36 7.08
N GLY A 69 -15.15 9.33 7.99
CA GLY A 69 -14.23 9.33 9.14
C GLY A 69 -12.99 10.16 8.85
N ALA A 70 -11.85 9.79 9.45
CA ALA A 70 -10.59 10.50 9.29
C ALA A 70 -9.44 9.52 9.10
N GLY A 71 -8.50 9.88 8.22
CA GLY A 71 -7.24 9.18 8.09
C GLY A 71 -6.14 10.08 7.51
N LEU A 72 -4.90 9.76 7.86
CA LEU A 72 -3.69 10.47 7.43
C LEU A 72 -2.54 9.48 7.27
N LEU A 73 -1.50 9.89 6.53
CA LEU A 73 -0.24 9.17 6.49
C LEU A 73 0.62 9.57 7.69
N ASP A 74 1.20 8.58 8.37
CA ASP A 74 2.25 8.84 9.36
C ASP A 74 3.63 8.98 8.70
N SER A 75 4.66 9.22 9.51
CA SER A 75 6.05 9.37 9.04
C SER A 75 6.65 8.09 8.46
N SER A 76 5.98 6.95 8.57
CA SER A 76 6.38 5.67 7.98
C SER A 76 5.66 5.37 6.67
N GLY A 77 4.77 6.26 6.22
CA GLY A 77 3.92 6.03 5.04
C GLY A 77 2.77 5.06 5.29
N THR A 78 2.44 4.79 6.56
CA THR A 78 1.28 3.98 6.94
C THR A 78 0.03 4.86 6.95
N LEU A 79 -1.04 4.38 6.32
CA LEU A 79 -2.36 5.04 6.38
C LEU A 79 -3.00 4.76 7.74
N VAL A 80 -2.98 5.75 8.62
CA VAL A 80 -3.59 5.69 9.95
C VAL A 80 -5.01 6.24 9.87
N MET A 81 -5.99 5.49 10.37
CA MET A 81 -7.41 5.87 10.34
C MET A 81 -8.11 5.59 11.68
N LEU A 82 -9.15 6.37 11.99
CA LEU A 82 -9.94 6.18 13.20
C LEU A 82 -10.91 4.99 13.09
N PRO A 83 -11.22 4.29 14.20
CA PRO A 83 -12.27 3.26 14.22
C PRO A 83 -13.61 3.80 13.71
N GLY A 84 -14.34 2.97 12.98
CA GLY A 84 -15.62 3.33 12.35
C GLY A 84 -15.50 4.03 11.00
N SER A 85 -14.29 4.41 10.57
CA SER A 85 -14.07 5.01 9.24
C SER A 85 -14.37 4.01 8.11
N ILE A 86 -14.64 4.52 6.90
CA ILE A 86 -14.81 3.74 5.68
C ILE A 86 -13.66 4.08 4.73
N LEU A 87 -12.94 3.04 4.29
CA LEU A 87 -11.80 3.15 3.39
C LEU A 87 -12.10 2.39 2.09
N HIS A 88 -11.91 3.06 0.96
CA HIS A 88 -11.85 2.43 -0.35
C HIS A 88 -10.41 2.42 -0.85
N MET A 89 -9.98 1.30 -1.40
CA MET A 89 -8.69 1.14 -2.05
C MET A 89 -8.90 0.61 -3.45
N ASP A 90 -8.43 1.34 -4.44
CA ASP A 90 -8.52 0.98 -5.84
C ASP A 90 -7.18 0.48 -6.33
N CYS A 91 -7.20 -0.71 -6.92
CA CYS A 91 -6.10 -1.19 -7.73
C CYS A 91 -6.34 -0.74 -9.16
N LEU A 92 -5.47 0.13 -9.68
CA LEU A 92 -5.61 0.69 -11.02
C LEU A 92 -5.03 -0.28 -12.04
N PHE A 93 -5.90 -0.96 -12.77
CA PHE A 93 -5.54 -1.98 -13.76
C PHE A 93 -6.60 -2.06 -14.87
N PRO A 94 -6.21 -2.10 -16.16
CA PRO A 94 -7.18 -2.17 -17.25
C PRO A 94 -8.06 -3.41 -17.17
N ARG A 95 -9.37 -3.23 -17.03
CA ARG A 95 -10.35 -4.31 -16.87
C ARG A 95 -10.32 -5.34 -17.99
N LEU A 96 -10.03 -4.91 -19.21
CA LEU A 96 -9.94 -5.79 -20.39
C LEU A 96 -8.76 -6.77 -20.32
N GLN A 97 -7.75 -6.51 -19.48
CA GLN A 97 -6.58 -7.38 -19.28
C GLN A 97 -6.80 -8.41 -18.15
N GLY A 98 -7.98 -8.42 -17.53
CA GLY A 98 -8.36 -9.38 -16.49
C GLY A 98 -8.58 -8.72 -15.12
N ASN A 99 -8.84 -9.56 -14.12
CA ASN A 99 -9.21 -9.11 -12.78
C ASN A 99 -8.01 -9.22 -11.82
N PRO A 100 -7.59 -8.11 -11.19
CA PRO A 100 -6.67 -8.17 -10.07
C PRO A 100 -7.27 -8.93 -8.87
N THR A 101 -6.42 -9.35 -7.94
CA THR A 101 -6.80 -10.01 -6.69
C THR A 101 -6.25 -9.24 -5.50
N TRP A 102 -7.09 -9.01 -4.50
CA TRP A 102 -6.66 -8.42 -3.23
C TRP A 102 -6.34 -9.51 -2.21
N THR A 103 -5.27 -9.29 -1.45
CA THR A 103 -4.86 -10.13 -0.32
C THR A 103 -4.44 -9.23 0.84
N TRP A 104 -4.51 -9.75 2.07
CA TRP A 104 -4.15 -8.97 3.25
C TRP A 104 -3.59 -9.86 4.37
N THR A 105 -2.89 -9.26 5.32
CA THR A 105 -2.14 -10.01 6.35
C THR A 105 -3.00 -10.59 7.47
N GLN A 106 -4.17 -10.01 7.77
CA GLN A 106 -5.03 -10.43 8.89
C GLN A 106 -6.19 -11.32 8.46
N ASN A 107 -6.39 -12.46 9.10
CA ASN A 107 -7.54 -13.33 8.81
C ASN A 107 -8.80 -12.98 9.62
N TYR A 108 -8.99 -11.71 9.97
CA TYR A 108 -10.11 -11.27 10.82
C TYR A 108 -11.46 -11.32 10.09
N ARG A 109 -11.53 -10.78 8.86
CA ARG A 109 -12.74 -10.79 8.03
C ARG A 109 -12.41 -10.72 6.55
N GLN A 110 -13.43 -10.98 5.73
CA GLN A 110 -13.40 -10.77 4.29
C GLN A 110 -13.89 -9.36 3.96
N TYR A 111 -13.35 -8.79 2.89
CA TYR A 111 -13.73 -7.47 2.41
C TYR A 111 -14.36 -7.58 1.03
N PRO A 112 -15.43 -6.82 0.75
CA PRO A 112 -16.00 -6.79 -0.59
C PRO A 112 -15.00 -6.21 -1.58
N THR A 113 -14.83 -6.90 -2.70
CA THR A 113 -14.04 -6.46 -3.84
C THR A 113 -14.87 -6.41 -5.12
N GLY A 114 -14.54 -5.51 -6.03
CA GLY A 114 -15.22 -5.43 -7.32
C GLY A 114 -14.78 -4.23 -8.16
N TRP A 115 -15.15 -4.24 -9.44
CA TRP A 115 -14.97 -3.09 -10.31
C TRP A 115 -15.81 -1.91 -9.83
N ALA A 116 -15.25 -0.71 -9.94
CA ALA A 116 -16.00 0.51 -9.73
C ALA A 116 -17.24 0.56 -10.65
N ILE A 117 -18.30 1.19 -10.18
CA ILE A 117 -19.58 1.32 -10.90
C ILE A 117 -19.61 2.63 -11.69
N ASP A 118 -18.90 3.65 -11.20
CA ASP A 118 -18.81 4.95 -11.85
C ASP A 118 -18.24 4.81 -13.27
N GLN A 119 -18.85 5.52 -14.23
CA GLN A 119 -18.55 5.35 -15.64
C GLN A 119 -17.10 5.74 -16.00
N GLU A 120 -16.50 6.67 -15.27
CA GLU A 120 -15.11 7.10 -15.48
C GLU A 120 -14.12 6.10 -14.86
N GLU A 121 -14.50 5.43 -13.77
CA GLU A 121 -13.63 4.54 -13.01
C GLU A 121 -13.75 3.05 -13.42
N ARG A 122 -14.90 2.62 -13.95
CA ARG A 122 -15.28 1.19 -14.09
C ARG A 122 -14.39 0.33 -14.98
N GLU A 123 -13.59 0.94 -15.84
CA GLU A 123 -12.66 0.24 -16.74
C GLU A 123 -11.25 0.10 -16.14
N LEU A 124 -10.99 0.73 -14.99
CA LEU A 124 -9.65 0.83 -14.41
C LEU A 124 -9.59 0.52 -12.91
N HIS A 125 -10.63 0.83 -12.13
CA HIS A 125 -10.59 0.74 -10.67
C HIS A 125 -11.16 -0.59 -10.18
N TYR A 126 -10.29 -1.49 -9.69
CA TYR A 126 -10.70 -2.69 -8.96
C TYR A 126 -10.61 -2.45 -7.44
N ARG A 127 -11.77 -2.19 -6.83
CA ARG A 127 -11.91 -1.66 -5.47
C ARG A 127 -11.97 -2.76 -4.43
N LEU A 128 -11.28 -2.57 -3.29
CA LEU A 128 -11.54 -3.21 -2.00
C LEU A 128 -12.12 -2.17 -1.04
N SER A 129 -13.13 -2.54 -0.25
CA SER A 129 -13.74 -1.61 0.73
C SER A 129 -13.70 -2.15 2.15
N ILE A 130 -13.16 -1.37 3.08
CA ILE A 130 -13.23 -1.62 4.52
C ILE A 130 -14.34 -0.74 5.09
N TYR A 131 -15.45 -1.36 5.50
CA TYR A 131 -16.56 -0.68 6.15
C TYR A 131 -16.45 -0.75 7.67
N TYR A 132 -16.68 0.39 8.32
CA TYR A 132 -16.69 0.54 9.79
C TYR A 132 -15.44 -0.04 10.44
N ALA A 133 -14.28 0.50 10.05
CA ALA A 133 -12.96 -0.03 10.38
C ALA A 133 -12.78 -0.32 11.88
N LYS A 134 -12.11 -1.44 12.18
CA LYS A 134 -11.78 -1.91 13.52
C LYS A 134 -10.27 -2.05 13.65
N THR A 135 -9.76 -2.03 14.87
CA THR A 135 -8.33 -2.19 15.16
C THR A 135 -7.73 -3.47 14.53
N GLN A 136 -8.54 -4.53 14.40
CA GLN A 136 -8.20 -5.82 13.80
C GLN A 136 -8.06 -5.77 12.26
N ASP A 137 -8.56 -4.72 11.61
CA ASP A 137 -8.38 -4.52 10.15
C ASP A 137 -6.97 -3.99 9.83
N SER A 138 -6.16 -3.64 10.83
CA SER A 138 -4.79 -3.14 10.64
C SER A 138 -3.89 -4.21 10.01
N GLY A 139 -3.20 -3.85 8.94
CA GLY A 139 -2.35 -4.80 8.23
C GLY A 139 -1.85 -4.26 6.89
N MET A 140 -1.22 -5.15 6.14
CA MET A 140 -0.81 -4.87 4.76
C MET A 140 -1.88 -5.38 3.81
N PHE A 141 -2.28 -4.54 2.87
CA PHE A 141 -3.23 -4.88 1.81
C PHE A 141 -2.51 -4.81 0.47
N THR A 142 -2.51 -5.93 -0.25
CA THR A 142 -1.74 -6.14 -1.47
C THR A 142 -2.69 -6.41 -2.63
N CYS A 143 -2.56 -5.65 -3.71
CA CYS A 143 -3.16 -6.00 -4.98
C CYS A 143 -2.16 -6.78 -5.83
N LEU A 144 -2.61 -7.89 -6.42
CA LEU A 144 -1.88 -8.72 -7.37
C LEU A 144 -2.60 -8.67 -8.72
N THR A 145 -1.91 -8.26 -9.78
CA THR A 145 -2.42 -8.26 -11.15
C THR A 145 -2.37 -9.68 -11.75
N PRO A 146 -3.15 -9.96 -12.81
CA PRO A 146 -3.15 -11.27 -13.48
C PRO A 146 -1.76 -11.76 -13.96
N ASN A 147 -0.86 -10.84 -14.30
CA ASN A 147 0.50 -11.16 -14.73
C ASN A 147 1.51 -11.28 -13.57
N GLY A 148 1.05 -11.30 -12.32
CA GLY A 148 1.88 -11.56 -11.14
C GLY A 148 2.62 -10.34 -10.58
N LEU A 149 2.36 -9.14 -11.10
CA LEU A 149 2.88 -7.90 -10.52
C LEU A 149 2.00 -7.45 -9.36
N SER A 150 2.58 -6.72 -8.42
CA SER A 150 1.87 -6.37 -7.20
C SER A 150 2.31 -5.05 -6.61
N ASN A 151 1.44 -4.44 -5.83
CA ASN A 151 1.78 -3.33 -4.96
C ASN A 151 0.95 -3.42 -3.68
N PHE A 152 1.34 -2.71 -2.64
CA PHE A 152 0.69 -2.79 -1.34
C PHE A 152 0.63 -1.44 -0.63
N ILE A 153 -0.29 -1.34 0.34
CA ILE A 153 -0.29 -0.27 1.33
C ILE A 153 -0.43 -0.85 2.73
N HIS A 154 0.16 -0.17 3.71
CA HIS A 154 -0.02 -0.48 5.13
C HIS A 154 -1.12 0.39 5.71
N ILE A 155 -2.01 -0.22 6.48
CA ILE A 155 -3.12 0.43 7.17
C ILE A 155 -3.02 0.16 8.67
N LEU A 156 -3.26 1.19 9.46
CA LEU A 156 -3.36 1.12 10.91
C LEU A 156 -4.66 1.77 11.38
N VAL A 157 -5.52 1.00 12.03
CA VAL A 157 -6.72 1.54 12.68
C VAL A 157 -6.40 1.74 14.15
N LYS A 158 -6.30 3.01 14.59
CA LYS A 158 -5.88 3.37 15.95
C LYS A 158 -6.95 4.18 16.67
N GLY A 159 -7.40 3.68 17.82
CA GLY A 159 -8.34 4.34 18.73
C GLY A 159 -7.66 4.86 19.99
#